data_AF-A0A0D0IXX6-F1
#
_entry.id   AF-A0A0D0IXX6-F1
#
_cell.length_a   1.000
_cell.length_b   1.000
_cell.length_c   1.000
_cell.angle_alpha   90.00
_cell.angle_beta   90.00
_cell.angle_gamma   90.00
#
_symmetry.space_group_name_H-M   'P 1'
#
loop_
_entity.id
_entity.type
_entity.pdbx_description
1 polymer ?
#
loop_
_entity_poly.entity_id
_entity_poly.type
_entity_poly.pdbx_seq_one_letter_code
_entity_poly.pdbx_strand_id
1 'polypeptide(L)'
;MNNVTKLFSVVMMIIASSILEVRAQSYVTYNHDEAKMNQITVQEIGAGGLTPAFYYDVFHRSYQRSAGSKNKLTYRSLAGVAGWQQVDDADSVKASLEKRAEIEALNVADRQIDLAWLAEGTKITNKLNDFQNNINRIVSAGGTFNEKERWNDYYNIFQCAIKATQDAYMPNAQRKKEYLTIYADICKQNETLVKYIVKLNTRTKTKELLEATSTRPNHNGTYARAAYNRWRDAGWKVQNGNSSSDGGSNSSDGTITIDE
;
A
#
# COMPACT_ATOMS: atom_id res chain seq x y z
N MET A 1 -29.40 43.51 15.10
CA MET A 1 -30.88 43.50 15.20
C MET A 1 -31.49 42.10 15.04
N ASN A 2 -30.86 41.16 14.32
CA ASN A 2 -31.44 39.83 14.04
C ASN A 2 -31.46 38.83 15.21
N ASN A 3 -30.61 39.01 16.23
CA ASN A 3 -30.55 38.08 17.36
C ASN A 3 -31.57 38.42 18.45
N VAL A 4 -31.91 39.71 18.60
CA VAL A 4 -32.89 40.19 19.59
C VAL A 4 -34.31 39.84 19.14
N THR A 5 -34.62 39.96 17.85
CA THR A 5 -35.92 39.51 17.28
C THR A 5 -36.09 37.99 17.33
N LYS A 6 -35.01 37.22 17.15
CA LYS A 6 -35.05 35.75 17.33
C LYS A 6 -35.27 35.35 18.79
N LEU A 7 -34.60 36.02 19.74
CA LEU A 7 -34.83 35.80 21.17
C LEU A 7 -36.26 36.15 21.59
N PHE A 8 -36.81 37.27 21.10
CA PHE A 8 -38.20 37.66 21.38
C PHE A 8 -39.21 36.68 20.76
N SER A 9 -38.94 36.17 19.56
CA SER A 9 -39.74 35.13 18.90
C SER A 9 -39.72 33.79 19.65
N VAL A 10 -38.55 33.38 20.16
CA VAL A 10 -38.39 32.14 20.95
C VAL A 10 -39.11 32.27 22.30
N VAL A 11 -38.98 33.43 22.97
CA VAL A 11 -39.68 33.70 24.23
C VAL A 11 -41.20 33.73 24.03
N MET A 12 -41.70 34.33 22.94
CA MET A 12 -43.14 34.30 22.64
C MET A 12 -43.65 32.89 22.28
N MET A 13 -42.84 32.06 21.62
CA MET A 13 -43.19 30.66 21.36
C MET A 13 -43.24 29.82 22.64
N ILE A 14 -42.36 30.07 23.61
CA ILE A 14 -42.34 29.38 24.91
C ILE A 14 -43.55 29.82 25.77
N ILE A 15 -43.90 31.10 25.76
CA ILE A 15 -45.07 31.61 26.48
C ILE A 15 -46.37 31.06 25.85
N ALA A 16 -46.47 31.01 24.52
CA ALA A 16 -47.62 30.42 23.83
C ALA A 16 -47.78 28.91 24.08
N SER A 17 -46.69 28.17 24.28
CA SER A 17 -46.74 26.74 24.61
C SER A 17 -47.08 26.45 26.08
N SER A 18 -46.86 27.40 26.99
CA SER A 18 -47.31 27.30 28.40
C SER A 18 -48.79 27.66 28.65
N ILE A 19 -49.46 28.33 27.71
CA ILE A 19 -50.90 28.69 27.81
C ILE A 19 -51.80 27.60 27.23
N LEU A 20 -51.22 26.64 26.48
CA LEU A 20 -51.92 25.47 25.96
C LEU A 20 -51.72 24.25 26.89
N GLU A 21 -51.91 24.44 28.19
CA GLU A 21 -52.48 23.34 28.99
C GLU A 21 -53.95 23.18 28.59
N VAL A 22 -54.16 22.65 27.39
CA VAL A 22 -55.41 21.99 27.05
C VAL A 22 -55.49 20.84 28.02
N ARG A 23 -56.24 21.06 29.11
CA ARG A 23 -56.72 20.02 29.99
C ARG A 23 -57.47 19.06 29.10
N ALA A 24 -56.78 18.04 28.62
CA ALA A 24 -57.35 16.91 27.92
C ALA A 24 -58.37 16.30 28.86
N GLN A 25 -59.63 16.71 28.69
CA GLN A 25 -60.84 15.98 29.01
C GLN A 25 -60.78 15.16 30.31
N SER A 26 -60.36 15.79 31.42
CA SER A 26 -60.38 15.18 32.76
C SER A 26 -61.72 15.43 33.46
N TYR A 27 -62.81 15.39 32.70
CA TYR A 27 -64.16 15.34 33.24
C TYR A 27 -65.07 14.58 32.28
N VAL A 28 -64.67 13.35 31.95
CA VAL A 28 -65.70 12.31 31.85
C VAL A 28 -65.99 11.94 33.29
N THR A 29 -66.83 12.73 33.96
CA THR A 29 -67.49 12.21 35.15
C THR A 29 -68.29 11.01 34.71
N TYR A 30 -67.75 9.83 34.98
CA TYR A 30 -68.50 8.59 35.06
C TYR A 30 -69.37 8.60 36.34
N ASN A 31 -70.02 9.73 36.62
CA ASN A 31 -71.13 9.80 37.54
C ASN A 31 -72.35 9.90 36.64
N HIS A 32 -72.78 8.76 36.14
CA HIS A 32 -74.14 8.63 35.68
C HIS A 32 -75.02 8.83 36.91
N ASP A 33 -75.78 9.93 36.95
CA ASP A 33 -76.85 10.09 37.92
C ASP A 33 -77.74 8.83 37.82
N GLU A 34 -77.77 8.02 38.88
CA GLU A 34 -78.39 6.69 38.88
C GLU A 34 -79.87 6.77 38.46
N ALA A 35 -80.53 7.88 38.80
CA ALA A 35 -81.90 8.16 38.39
C ALA A 35 -82.04 8.31 36.86
N LYS A 36 -81.11 8.98 36.19
CA LYS A 36 -81.15 9.25 34.73
C LYS A 36 -80.82 8.00 33.90
N MET A 37 -79.91 7.15 34.35
CA MET A 37 -79.65 5.87 33.66
C MET A 37 -80.81 4.89 33.84
N ASN A 38 -81.33 4.76 35.05
CA ASN A 38 -82.47 3.87 35.30
C ASN A 38 -83.74 4.36 34.59
N GLN A 39 -83.89 5.66 34.34
CA GLN A 39 -85.05 6.22 33.65
C GLN A 39 -85.12 5.85 32.16
N ILE A 40 -83.98 5.84 31.44
CA ILE A 40 -83.95 5.41 30.03
C ILE A 40 -84.21 3.89 29.94
N THR A 41 -83.66 3.10 30.85
CA THR A 41 -83.83 1.63 30.83
C THR A 41 -85.24 1.17 31.24
N VAL A 42 -85.93 1.91 32.12
CA VAL A 42 -87.32 1.59 32.51
C VAL A 42 -88.30 1.93 31.38
N GLN A 43 -88.02 2.95 30.56
CA GLN A 43 -88.97 3.43 29.56
C GLN A 43 -89.05 2.54 28.30
N GLU A 44 -88.02 1.76 28.00
CA GLU A 44 -87.98 0.94 26.77
C GLU A 44 -88.38 -0.54 26.94
N ILE A 45 -88.23 -1.16 28.13
CA ILE A 45 -88.41 -2.62 28.29
C ILE A 45 -89.33 -3.01 29.47
N GLY A 46 -89.76 -2.06 30.31
CA GLY A 46 -90.75 -2.34 31.36
C GLY A 46 -90.33 -3.39 32.40
N ALA A 47 -89.03 -3.59 32.62
CA ALA A 47 -88.47 -4.34 33.74
C ALA A 47 -87.13 -3.71 34.15
N GLY A 48 -86.86 -3.69 35.46
CA GLY A 48 -85.87 -2.84 36.12
C GLY A 48 -84.48 -2.76 35.47
N GLY A 49 -83.86 -1.59 35.65
CA GLY A 49 -82.62 -1.14 35.03
C GLY A 49 -81.52 -2.20 34.94
N LEU A 50 -81.26 -2.65 33.71
CA LEU A 50 -80.07 -3.41 33.34
C LEU A 50 -78.84 -2.50 33.53
N THR A 51 -78.35 -2.44 34.78
CA THR A 51 -77.08 -1.80 35.07
C THR A 51 -75.99 -2.48 34.23
N PRO A 52 -74.95 -1.76 33.79
CA PRO A 52 -73.89 -2.36 32.98
C PRO A 52 -73.33 -3.65 33.61
N ALA A 53 -73.19 -3.69 34.94
CA ALA A 53 -72.77 -4.88 35.67
C ALA A 53 -73.72 -6.07 35.49
N PHE A 54 -75.04 -5.86 35.59
CA PHE A 54 -76.03 -6.92 35.39
C PHE A 54 -76.13 -7.37 33.93
N TYR A 55 -75.99 -6.45 32.96
CA TYR A 55 -75.95 -6.78 31.54
C TYR A 55 -74.76 -7.69 31.20
N TYR A 56 -73.58 -7.35 31.72
CA TYR A 56 -72.38 -8.15 31.51
C TYR A 56 -72.44 -9.50 32.26
N ASP A 57 -73.04 -9.59 33.44
CA ASP A 57 -73.16 -10.87 34.18
C ASP A 57 -74.21 -11.83 33.56
N VAL A 58 -75.31 -11.31 33.02
CA VAL A 58 -76.37 -12.13 32.39
C VAL A 58 -75.99 -12.54 30.97
N PHE A 59 -75.51 -11.62 30.12
CA PHE A 59 -75.35 -11.87 28.69
C PHE A 59 -73.90 -11.99 28.22
N HIS A 60 -72.92 -11.48 28.98
CA HIS A 60 -71.51 -11.40 28.54
C HIS A 60 -70.51 -11.87 29.62
N ARG A 61 -70.92 -12.84 30.45
CA ARG A 61 -70.18 -13.31 31.62
C ARG A 61 -68.80 -13.88 31.29
N SER A 62 -68.69 -14.54 30.14
CA SER A 62 -67.43 -15.07 29.60
C SER A 62 -66.44 -13.96 29.21
N TYR A 63 -66.96 -12.84 28.67
CA TYR A 63 -66.18 -11.65 28.37
C TYR A 63 -65.68 -11.00 29.67
N GLN A 64 -66.56 -10.78 30.66
CA GLN A 64 -66.17 -10.18 31.95
C GLN A 64 -65.08 -11.00 32.67
N ARG A 65 -65.16 -12.33 32.64
CA ARG A 65 -64.13 -13.22 33.21
C ARG A 65 -62.77 -13.12 32.52
N SER A 66 -62.72 -12.80 31.22
CA SER A 66 -61.49 -12.71 30.43
C SER A 66 -61.04 -11.28 30.10
N ALA A 67 -61.83 -10.27 30.44
CA ALA A 67 -61.54 -8.87 30.15
C ALA A 67 -60.30 -8.36 30.90
N GLY A 68 -60.11 -8.81 32.14
CA GLY A 68 -58.91 -8.47 32.93
C GLY A 68 -57.62 -9.07 32.36
N SER A 69 -57.67 -10.32 31.88
CA SER A 69 -56.50 -10.98 31.29
C SER A 69 -56.19 -10.48 29.87
N LYS A 70 -57.18 -10.00 29.13
CA LYS A 70 -57.01 -9.36 27.81
C LYS A 70 -56.79 -7.84 27.91
N ASN A 71 -56.53 -7.31 29.10
CA ASN A 71 -56.36 -5.89 29.29
C ASN A 71 -55.07 -5.40 28.62
N LYS A 72 -55.22 -4.63 27.53
CA LYS A 72 -54.12 -4.06 26.74
C LYS A 72 -53.19 -3.16 27.57
N LEU A 73 -53.66 -2.58 28.67
CA LEU A 73 -52.83 -1.76 29.55
C LEU A 73 -51.76 -2.61 30.25
N THR A 74 -52.10 -3.81 30.70
CA THR A 74 -51.13 -4.70 31.38
C THR A 74 -50.00 -5.13 30.45
N TYR A 75 -50.31 -5.49 29.20
CA TYR A 75 -49.30 -5.78 28.18
C TYR A 75 -48.44 -4.56 27.81
N ARG A 76 -49.03 -3.35 27.78
CA ARG A 76 -48.26 -2.11 27.57
C ARG A 76 -47.32 -1.81 28.73
N SER A 77 -47.77 -1.99 29.97
CA SER A 77 -46.94 -1.81 31.16
C SER A 77 -45.80 -2.82 31.18
N LEU A 78 -46.08 -4.09 30.87
CA LEU A 78 -45.05 -5.14 30.81
C LEU A 78 -44.02 -4.87 29.70
N ALA A 79 -44.47 -4.45 28.51
CA ALA A 79 -43.58 -4.04 27.42
C ALA A 79 -42.74 -2.80 27.78
N GLY A 80 -43.33 -1.84 28.51
CA GLY A 80 -42.59 -0.69 29.06
C GLY A 80 -41.51 -1.10 30.07
N VAL A 81 -41.79 -2.10 30.91
CA VAL A 81 -40.80 -2.69 31.84
C VAL A 81 -39.66 -3.38 31.07
N ALA A 82 -39.97 -4.13 30.01
CA ALA A 82 -38.97 -4.77 29.16
C ALA A 82 -38.13 -3.75 28.36
N GLY A 83 -38.68 -2.56 28.07
CA GLY A 83 -37.95 -1.48 27.40
C GLY A 83 -36.76 -0.93 28.21
N TRP A 84 -36.76 -1.07 29.54
CA TRP A 84 -35.62 -0.62 30.36
C TRP A 84 -34.36 -1.44 30.10
N GLN A 85 -34.49 -2.74 29.84
CA GLN A 85 -33.34 -3.60 29.50
C GLN A 85 -32.74 -3.21 28.14
N GLN A 86 -33.55 -2.66 27.23
CA GLN A 86 -33.07 -2.20 25.93
C GLN A 86 -32.24 -0.92 26.02
N VAL A 87 -32.35 -0.14 27.10
CA VAL A 87 -31.53 1.05 27.33
C VAL A 87 -30.08 0.64 27.61
N ASP A 88 -29.87 -0.33 28.50
CA ASP A 88 -28.53 -0.84 28.82
C ASP A 88 -27.86 -1.47 27.58
N ASP A 89 -28.62 -2.25 26.80
CA ASP A 89 -28.15 -2.80 25.53
C ASP A 89 -27.78 -1.69 24.53
N ALA A 90 -28.62 -0.66 24.40
CA ALA A 90 -28.36 0.48 23.51
C ALA A 90 -27.11 1.27 23.93
N ASP A 91 -26.89 1.47 25.23
CA ASP A 91 -25.70 2.13 25.76
C ASP A 91 -24.43 1.31 25.52
N SER A 92 -24.52 -0.03 25.66
CA SER A 92 -23.40 -0.92 25.33
C SER A 92 -23.03 -0.87 23.85
N VAL A 93 -24.03 -0.82 22.96
CA VAL A 93 -23.84 -0.70 21.51
C VAL A 93 -23.22 0.65 21.20
N LYS A 94 -23.73 1.75 21.77
CA LYS A 94 -23.18 3.09 21.61
C LYS A 94 -21.71 3.14 22.02
N ALA A 95 -21.36 2.63 23.20
CA ALA A 95 -19.98 2.59 23.69
C ALA A 95 -19.05 1.79 22.76
N SER A 96 -19.55 0.69 22.19
CA SER A 96 -18.78 -0.10 21.21
C SER A 96 -18.53 0.64 19.90
N LEU A 97 -19.52 1.42 19.44
CA LEU A 97 -19.41 2.21 18.21
C LEU A 97 -18.50 3.42 18.40
N GLU A 98 -18.59 4.11 19.54
CA GLU A 98 -17.69 5.21 19.88
C GLU A 98 -16.23 4.75 19.93
N LYS A 99 -15.94 3.62 20.59
CA LYS A 99 -14.57 3.07 20.62
C LYS A 99 -14.05 2.70 19.22
N ARG A 100 -14.91 2.15 18.35
CA ARG A 100 -14.53 1.84 16.97
C ARG A 100 -14.27 3.11 16.17
N ALA A 101 -15.12 4.12 16.32
CA ALA A 101 -14.96 5.42 15.67
C ALA A 101 -13.70 6.15 16.15
N GLU A 102 -13.37 6.08 17.44
CA GLU A 102 -12.14 6.64 18.00
C GLU A 102 -10.89 5.97 17.40
N ILE A 103 -10.87 4.63 17.38
CA ILE A 103 -9.77 3.86 16.77
C ILE A 103 -9.67 4.15 15.27
N GLU A 104 -10.79 4.26 14.57
CA GLU A 104 -10.81 4.60 13.15
C GLU A 104 -10.31 6.02 12.90
N ALA A 105 -10.73 7.00 13.70
CA ALA A 105 -10.25 8.37 13.62
C ALA A 105 -8.74 8.46 13.85
N LEU A 106 -8.21 7.76 14.86
CA LEU A 106 -6.78 7.67 15.11
C LEU A 106 -6.02 7.01 13.96
N ASN A 107 -6.55 5.93 13.39
CA ASN A 107 -5.95 5.26 12.24
C ASN A 107 -6.05 6.10 10.96
N VAL A 108 -7.13 6.86 10.76
CA VAL A 108 -7.26 7.81 9.65
C VAL A 108 -6.23 8.94 9.79
N ALA A 109 -6.02 9.46 11.00
CA ALA A 109 -5.01 10.47 11.28
C ALA A 109 -3.59 9.94 11.02
N ASP A 110 -3.25 8.73 11.48
CA ASP A 110 -1.95 8.09 11.19
C ASP A 110 -1.75 7.92 9.68
N ARG A 111 -2.79 7.56 8.94
CA ARG A 111 -2.70 7.34 7.49
C ARG A 111 -2.60 8.61 6.65
N GLN A 112 -3.01 9.77 7.16
CA GLN A 112 -3.00 11.03 6.41
C GLN A 112 -1.58 11.51 6.10
N ILE A 113 -0.61 11.17 6.96
CA ILE A 113 0.80 11.55 6.78
C ILE A 113 1.64 10.28 6.74
N ASP A 114 2.38 10.09 5.66
CA ASP A 114 3.36 9.01 5.56
C ASP A 114 4.62 9.35 6.38
N LEU A 115 4.50 9.18 7.69
CA LEU A 115 5.60 9.34 8.65
C LEU A 115 6.73 8.34 8.38
N ALA A 116 6.40 7.17 7.85
CA ALA A 116 7.39 6.15 7.52
C ALA A 116 8.28 6.59 6.34
N TRP A 117 7.70 7.19 5.31
CA TRP A 117 8.43 7.77 4.19
C TRP A 117 9.27 8.97 4.61
N LEU A 118 8.76 9.83 5.51
CA LEU A 118 9.56 10.95 6.03
C LEU A 118 10.81 10.47 6.78
N ALA A 119 10.74 9.34 7.47
CA ALA A 119 11.87 8.77 8.20
C ALA A 119 12.84 7.97 7.32
N GLU A 120 12.35 7.16 6.39
CA GLU A 120 13.17 6.20 5.62
C GLU A 120 13.35 6.56 4.15
N GLY A 121 12.54 7.47 3.60
CA GLY A 121 12.48 7.80 2.18
C GLY A 121 13.81 8.30 1.63
N THR A 122 14.50 9.20 2.36
CA THR A 122 15.82 9.69 1.94
C THR A 122 16.84 8.56 1.78
N LYS A 123 16.82 7.55 2.67
CA LYS A 123 17.76 6.41 2.58
C LYS A 123 17.49 5.55 1.34
N ILE A 124 16.22 5.31 1.05
CA ILE A 124 15.78 4.55 -0.13
C ILE A 124 16.14 5.31 -1.41
N THR A 125 15.80 6.60 -1.49
CA THR A 125 16.12 7.44 -2.65
C THR A 125 17.63 7.48 -2.91
N ASN A 126 18.45 7.60 -1.87
CA ASN A 126 19.91 7.57 -2.03
C ASN A 126 20.40 6.24 -2.61
N LYS A 127 19.93 5.10 -2.10
CA LYS A 127 20.30 3.78 -2.65
C LYS A 127 19.78 3.54 -4.05
N LEU A 128 18.60 4.05 -4.36
CA LEU A 128 18.01 3.97 -5.68
C LEU A 128 18.81 4.82 -6.69
N ASN A 129 19.30 6.00 -6.29
CA ASN A 129 20.22 6.81 -7.07
C ASN A 129 21.59 6.13 -7.27
N ASP A 130 22.16 5.54 -6.22
CA ASP A 130 23.40 4.74 -6.32
C ASP A 130 23.23 3.60 -7.33
N PHE A 131 22.10 2.91 -7.28
CA PHE A 131 21.76 1.83 -8.21
C PHE A 131 21.68 2.35 -9.65
N GLN A 132 20.96 3.46 -9.88
CA GLN A 132 20.87 4.09 -11.21
C GLN A 132 22.25 4.52 -11.75
N ASN A 133 23.10 5.08 -10.90
CA ASN A 133 24.46 5.46 -11.26
C ASN A 133 25.29 4.24 -11.67
N ASN A 134 25.15 3.12 -10.97
CA ASN A 134 25.80 1.86 -11.34
C ASN A 134 25.25 1.29 -12.65
N ILE A 135 23.94 1.39 -12.90
CA ILE A 135 23.34 0.98 -14.19
C ILE A 135 23.95 1.78 -15.35
N ASN A 136 24.13 3.09 -15.17
CA ASN A 136 24.74 3.95 -16.18
C ASN A 136 26.20 3.58 -16.49
N ARG A 137 26.93 2.97 -15.53
CA ARG A 137 28.32 2.52 -15.72
C ARG A 137 28.46 1.22 -16.52
N ILE A 138 27.38 0.46 -16.74
CA ILE A 138 27.44 -0.83 -17.44
C ILE A 138 28.03 -0.68 -18.85
N VAL A 139 27.55 0.29 -19.62
CA VAL A 139 28.00 0.51 -21.00
C VAL A 139 29.47 0.91 -21.03
N SER A 140 29.89 1.80 -20.12
CA SER A 140 31.30 2.20 -19.99
C SER A 140 32.22 1.05 -19.55
N ALA A 141 31.71 0.07 -18.82
CA ALA A 141 32.45 -1.12 -18.41
C ALA A 141 32.56 -2.20 -19.51
N GLY A 142 32.01 -1.95 -20.70
CA GLY A 142 32.02 -2.89 -21.82
C GLY A 142 30.81 -3.84 -21.87
N GLY A 143 29.72 -3.50 -21.19
CA GLY A 143 28.42 -4.20 -21.30
C GLY A 143 27.58 -3.72 -22.49
N THR A 144 26.57 -4.51 -22.84
CA THR A 144 25.65 -4.19 -23.95
C THR A 144 24.51 -3.27 -23.52
N PHE A 145 23.87 -2.60 -24.49
CA PHE A 145 22.70 -1.76 -24.22
C PHE A 145 21.51 -2.58 -23.68
N ASN A 146 21.30 -3.79 -24.20
CA ASN A 146 20.24 -4.70 -23.73
C ASN A 146 20.42 -5.08 -22.25
N GLU A 147 21.67 -5.29 -21.81
CA GLU A 147 21.96 -5.57 -20.40
C GLU A 147 21.66 -4.34 -19.53
N LYS A 148 22.00 -3.13 -19.99
CA LYS A 148 21.61 -1.89 -19.30
C LYS A 148 20.09 -1.76 -19.19
N GLU A 149 19.36 -2.02 -20.26
CA GLU A 149 17.89 -1.96 -20.29
C GLU A 149 17.27 -2.93 -19.28
N ARG A 150 17.73 -4.18 -19.24
CA ARG A 150 17.29 -5.17 -18.24
C ARG A 150 17.48 -4.68 -16.80
N TRP A 151 18.60 -4.02 -16.50
CA TRP A 151 18.81 -3.44 -15.17
C TRP A 151 17.95 -2.20 -14.90
N ASN A 152 17.64 -1.43 -15.94
CA ASN A 152 16.71 -0.32 -15.87
C ASN A 152 15.26 -0.79 -15.59
N ASP A 153 14.87 -1.96 -16.08
CA ASP A 153 13.58 -2.58 -15.72
C ASP A 153 13.51 -2.91 -14.23
N TYR A 154 14.59 -3.45 -13.64
CA TYR A 154 14.66 -3.65 -12.19
C TYR A 154 14.56 -2.34 -11.41
N TYR A 155 15.18 -1.27 -11.91
CA TYR A 155 15.03 0.06 -11.32
C TYR A 155 13.57 0.54 -11.36
N ASN A 156 12.89 0.37 -12.49
CA ASN A 156 11.48 0.72 -12.64
C ASN A 156 10.58 -0.11 -11.70
N ILE A 157 10.89 -1.40 -11.50
CA ILE A 157 10.18 -2.24 -10.52
C ILE A 157 10.28 -1.65 -9.11
N PHE A 158 11.47 -1.21 -8.69
CA PHE A 158 11.62 -0.58 -7.36
C PHE A 158 10.88 0.75 -7.26
N GLN A 159 10.88 1.58 -8.32
CA GLN A 159 10.07 2.80 -8.33
C GLN A 159 8.58 2.50 -8.21
N CYS A 160 8.08 1.49 -8.93
CA CYS A 160 6.70 1.05 -8.83
C CYS A 160 6.38 0.51 -7.44
N ALA A 161 7.28 -0.27 -6.83
CA ALA A 161 7.10 -0.77 -5.47
C ALA A 161 6.96 0.37 -4.46
N ILE A 162 7.82 1.40 -4.53
CA ILE A 162 7.75 2.58 -3.66
C ILE A 162 6.40 3.29 -3.81
N LYS A 163 5.98 3.56 -5.05
CA LYS A 163 4.68 4.19 -5.32
C LYS A 163 3.52 3.34 -4.80
N ALA A 164 3.55 2.04 -5.06
CA ALA A 164 2.54 1.11 -4.56
C ALA A 164 2.48 1.09 -3.03
N THR A 165 3.62 1.19 -2.32
CA THR A 165 3.64 1.27 -0.86
C THR A 165 3.14 2.61 -0.31
N GLN A 166 3.34 3.70 -1.04
CA GLN A 166 2.81 5.03 -0.69
C GLN A 166 1.28 5.04 -0.85
N ASP A 167 0.78 4.47 -1.95
CA ASP A 167 -0.65 4.43 -2.27
C ASP A 167 -1.43 3.36 -1.48
N ALA A 168 -0.73 2.37 -0.91
CA ALA A 168 -1.35 1.27 -0.18
C ALA A 168 -2.07 1.73 1.10
N TYR A 169 -3.27 1.19 1.31
CA TYR A 169 -4.06 1.37 2.52
C TYR A 169 -3.54 0.49 3.66
N MET A 170 -2.51 0.96 4.38
CA MET A 170 -1.91 0.26 5.52
C MET A 170 -1.46 1.23 6.63
N PRO A 171 -1.35 0.76 7.90
CA PRO A 171 -0.82 1.56 9.01
C PRO A 171 0.67 1.93 8.82
N ASN A 172 1.12 3.06 9.40
CA ASN A 172 2.50 3.52 9.23
C ASN A 172 3.56 2.53 9.71
N ALA A 173 3.28 1.78 10.77
CA ALA A 173 4.19 0.75 11.29
C ALA A 173 4.42 -0.39 10.28
N GLN A 174 3.38 -0.79 9.54
CA GLN A 174 3.50 -1.80 8.49
C GLN A 174 4.20 -1.21 7.26
N ARG A 175 3.82 0.01 6.87
CA ARG A 175 4.46 0.73 5.76
C ARG A 175 5.97 0.88 5.96
N LYS A 176 6.42 1.19 7.18
CA LYS A 176 7.85 1.22 7.51
C LYS A 176 8.56 -0.11 7.28
N LYS A 177 7.91 -1.24 7.60
CA LYS A 177 8.49 -2.57 7.32
C LYS A 177 8.65 -2.78 5.82
N GLU A 178 7.65 -2.42 5.03
CA GLU A 178 7.72 -2.51 3.55
C GLU A 178 8.83 -1.62 2.96
N TYR A 179 9.02 -0.41 3.51
CA TYR A 179 10.14 0.44 3.09
C TYR A 179 11.50 -0.19 3.42
N LEU A 180 11.64 -0.85 4.57
CA LEU A 180 12.87 -1.53 4.95
C LEU A 180 13.14 -2.78 4.09
N THR A 181 12.09 -3.53 3.69
CA THR A 181 12.24 -4.66 2.78
C THR A 181 12.67 -4.20 1.39
N ILE A 182 12.03 -3.15 0.84
CA ILE A 182 12.44 -2.52 -0.42
C ILE A 182 13.90 -2.06 -0.35
N TYR A 183 14.30 -1.41 0.74
CA TYR A 183 15.68 -0.97 0.94
C TYR A 183 16.69 -2.14 0.90
N ALA A 184 16.38 -3.24 1.60
CA ALA A 184 17.23 -4.42 1.63
C ALA A 184 17.35 -5.06 0.23
N ASP A 185 16.24 -5.14 -0.51
CA ASP A 185 16.22 -5.68 -1.86
C ASP A 185 17.01 -4.81 -2.85
N ILE A 186 16.89 -3.48 -2.78
CA ILE A 186 17.71 -2.57 -3.58
C ILE A 186 19.20 -2.80 -3.29
N CYS A 187 19.58 -2.92 -2.01
CA CYS A 187 20.98 -3.18 -1.65
C CYS A 187 21.49 -4.49 -2.26
N LYS A 188 20.71 -5.57 -2.14
CA LYS A 188 21.07 -6.89 -2.68
C LYS A 188 21.20 -6.89 -4.21
N GLN A 189 20.28 -6.22 -4.91
CA GLN A 189 20.37 -6.09 -6.37
C GLN A 189 21.53 -5.20 -6.79
N ASN A 190 21.79 -4.12 -6.07
CA ASN A 190 22.93 -3.25 -6.33
C ASN A 190 24.27 -3.97 -6.14
N GLU A 191 24.42 -4.79 -5.10
CA GLU A 191 25.62 -5.63 -4.94
C GLU A 191 25.81 -6.61 -6.11
N THR A 192 24.73 -7.21 -6.58
CA THR A 192 24.75 -8.13 -7.72
C THR A 192 25.17 -7.40 -9.00
N LEU A 193 24.64 -6.19 -9.21
CA LEU A 193 25.02 -5.33 -10.32
C LEU A 193 26.50 -4.92 -10.26
N VAL A 194 26.99 -4.52 -9.08
CA VAL A 194 28.41 -4.14 -8.90
C VAL A 194 29.33 -5.33 -9.21
N LYS A 195 29.02 -6.53 -8.70
CA LYS A 195 29.78 -7.76 -9.02
C LYS A 195 29.82 -8.02 -10.54
N TYR A 196 28.69 -7.82 -11.19
CA TYR A 196 28.57 -7.96 -12.64
C TYR A 196 29.42 -6.92 -13.39
N ILE A 197 29.39 -5.65 -13.00
CA ILE A 197 30.23 -4.59 -13.58
C ILE A 197 31.72 -4.89 -13.41
N VAL A 198 32.14 -5.35 -12.23
CA VAL A 198 33.53 -5.75 -11.97
C VAL A 198 33.95 -6.90 -12.88
N LYS A 199 33.07 -7.88 -13.11
CA LYS A 199 33.32 -8.98 -14.05
C LYS A 199 33.49 -8.47 -15.49
N LEU A 200 32.67 -7.53 -15.94
CA LEU A 200 32.82 -6.91 -17.26
C LEU A 200 34.15 -6.18 -17.40
N ASN A 201 34.50 -5.31 -16.44
CA ASN A 201 35.76 -4.59 -16.42
C ASN A 201 36.98 -5.52 -16.38
N THR A 202 36.89 -6.63 -15.64
CA THR A 202 37.99 -7.61 -15.61
C THR A 202 38.12 -8.29 -16.97
N ARG A 203 37.01 -8.67 -17.60
CA ARG A 203 37.00 -9.27 -18.94
C ARG A 203 37.63 -8.34 -19.98
N THR A 204 37.24 -7.06 -20.00
CA THR A 204 37.79 -6.08 -20.96
C THR A 204 39.30 -5.89 -20.75
N LYS A 205 39.76 -5.70 -19.51
CA LYS A 205 41.19 -5.63 -19.18
C LYS A 205 41.96 -6.89 -19.55
N THR A 206 41.42 -8.07 -19.26
CA THR A 206 42.10 -9.33 -19.64
C THR A 206 42.19 -9.50 -21.15
N LYS A 207 41.18 -9.05 -21.90
CA LYS A 207 41.20 -9.07 -23.37
C LYS A 207 42.27 -8.13 -23.90
N GLU A 208 42.35 -6.90 -23.38
CA GLU A 208 43.38 -5.92 -23.76
C GLU A 208 44.80 -6.44 -23.48
N LEU A 209 45.03 -7.02 -22.30
CA LEU A 209 46.32 -7.64 -21.96
C LEU A 209 46.67 -8.83 -22.86
N LEU A 210 45.67 -9.66 -23.21
CA LEU A 210 45.84 -10.78 -24.11
C LEU A 210 46.14 -10.31 -25.54
N GLU A 211 45.49 -9.26 -26.02
CA GLU A 211 45.75 -8.65 -27.32
C GLU A 211 47.16 -8.03 -27.37
N ALA A 212 47.59 -7.34 -26.32
CA ALA A 212 48.95 -6.80 -26.21
C ALA A 212 50.01 -7.92 -26.22
N THR A 213 49.74 -9.03 -25.51
CA THR A 213 50.65 -10.19 -25.43
C THR A 213 50.62 -11.05 -26.70
N SER A 214 49.53 -11.05 -27.46
CA SER A 214 49.35 -11.86 -28.68
C SER A 214 50.18 -11.38 -29.87
N THR A 215 51.02 -10.35 -29.69
CA THR A 215 52.06 -9.97 -30.66
C THR A 215 53.18 -11.03 -30.68
N ARG A 216 52.89 -12.22 -31.20
CA ARG A 216 53.92 -13.23 -31.48
C ARG A 216 54.82 -12.66 -32.59
N PRO A 217 56.13 -12.43 -32.33
CA PRO A 217 57.00 -11.93 -33.38
C PRO A 217 57.09 -13.00 -34.48
N ASN A 218 56.85 -12.58 -35.73
CA ASN A 218 56.94 -13.48 -36.87
C ASN A 218 58.41 -13.67 -37.25
N HIS A 219 59.01 -14.72 -36.72
CA HIS A 219 60.40 -15.09 -36.99
C HIS A 219 60.56 -15.88 -38.30
N ASN A 220 59.49 -16.09 -39.09
CA ASN A 220 59.58 -16.89 -40.32
C ASN A 220 60.56 -16.27 -41.32
N GLY A 221 60.59 -14.93 -41.43
CA GLY A 221 61.56 -14.22 -42.27
C GLY A 221 63.01 -14.42 -41.78
N THR A 222 63.25 -14.33 -40.47
CA THR A 222 64.58 -14.58 -39.89
C THR A 222 65.02 -16.03 -40.05
N TYR A 223 64.11 -16.99 -39.89
CA TYR A 223 64.41 -18.41 -40.09
C TYR A 223 64.64 -18.75 -41.57
N ALA A 224 63.85 -18.17 -42.48
CA ALA A 224 64.04 -18.34 -43.92
C ALA A 224 65.39 -17.77 -44.37
N ARG A 225 65.77 -16.57 -43.90
CA ARG A 225 67.06 -15.96 -44.21
C ARG A 225 68.23 -16.74 -43.61
N ALA A 226 68.09 -17.23 -42.37
CA ALA A 226 69.09 -18.10 -41.76
C ALA A 226 69.26 -19.43 -42.52
N ALA A 227 68.16 -20.04 -42.97
CA ALA A 227 68.18 -21.26 -43.78
C ALA A 227 68.83 -21.02 -45.16
N TYR A 228 68.46 -19.93 -45.83
CA TYR A 228 69.07 -19.54 -47.11
C TYR A 228 70.59 -19.31 -46.98
N ASN A 229 71.02 -18.60 -45.94
CA ASN A 229 72.44 -18.38 -45.68
C ASN A 229 73.19 -19.70 -45.41
N ARG A 230 72.60 -20.62 -44.64
CA ARG A 230 73.18 -21.96 -44.41
C ARG A 230 73.30 -22.76 -45.71
N TRP A 231 72.30 -22.72 -46.59
CA TRP A 231 72.35 -23.38 -47.89
C TRP A 231 73.42 -22.76 -48.81
N ARG A 232 73.47 -21.42 -48.88
CA ARG A 232 74.50 -20.68 -49.64
C ARG A 232 75.90 -21.01 -49.15
N ASP A 233 76.14 -20.95 -47.84
CA ASP A 233 77.46 -21.24 -47.25
C ASP A 233 77.85 -22.72 -47.43
N ALA A 234 76.90 -23.66 -47.39
CA ALA A 234 77.15 -25.07 -47.71
C ALA A 234 77.53 -25.26 -49.18
N GLY A 235 76.87 -24.57 -50.11
CA GLY A 235 77.20 -24.59 -51.53
C GLY A 235 78.59 -24.02 -51.83
N TRP A 236 78.96 -22.92 -51.16
CA TRP A 236 80.28 -22.30 -51.31
C TRP A 236 81.42 -23.11 -50.68
N LYS A 237 81.15 -23.82 -49.57
CA LYS A 237 82.12 -24.77 -48.98
C LYS A 237 82.41 -25.98 -49.88
N VAL A 238 81.46 -26.40 -50.71
CA VAL A 238 81.67 -27.46 -51.72
C VAL A 238 82.46 -26.92 -52.92
N GLN A 239 82.27 -25.65 -53.30
CA GLN A 239 82.97 -25.02 -54.42
C GLN A 239 84.44 -24.67 -54.11
N ASN A 240 84.77 -24.31 -52.86
CA ASN A 240 86.16 -24.13 -52.41
C ASN A 240 86.88 -25.43 -52.01
N GLY A 241 86.23 -26.59 -52.15
CA GLY A 241 86.86 -27.90 -51.95
C GLY A 241 87.82 -28.31 -53.09
N ASN A 242 87.95 -27.50 -54.14
CA ASN A 242 88.82 -27.78 -55.29
C ASN A 242 89.64 -26.56 -55.71
N SER A 243 90.36 -25.92 -54.77
CA SER A 243 91.50 -25.03 -55.06
C SER A 243 92.36 -24.86 -53.81
N SER A 244 93.54 -25.47 -53.84
CA SER A 244 94.59 -25.35 -52.84
C SER A 244 95.25 -23.96 -52.81
N SER A 245 95.96 -23.70 -51.71
CA SER A 245 97.13 -22.81 -51.53
C SER A 245 96.98 -21.27 -51.62
N ASP A 246 97.30 -20.65 -50.48
CA ASP A 246 98.29 -19.57 -50.25
C ASP A 246 98.23 -18.24 -51.04
N GLY A 247 98.45 -17.14 -50.31
CA GLY A 247 98.73 -15.81 -50.87
C GLY A 247 97.87 -14.68 -50.30
N GLY A 248 98.40 -13.92 -49.34
CA GLY A 248 97.77 -12.72 -48.82
C GLY A 248 97.87 -11.50 -49.76
N SER A 249 96.97 -10.53 -49.60
CA SER A 249 97.29 -9.10 -49.39
C SER A 249 96.00 -8.27 -49.25
N ASN A 250 96.14 -7.15 -48.54
CA ASN A 250 95.16 -6.07 -48.35
C ASN A 250 94.47 -5.64 -49.65
N SER A 251 93.17 -5.33 -49.58
CA SER A 251 92.66 -4.12 -50.25
C SER A 251 91.41 -3.59 -49.56
N SER A 252 91.53 -2.34 -49.16
CA SER A 252 90.52 -1.44 -48.64
C SER A 252 89.52 -1.00 -49.71
N ASP A 253 88.39 -0.55 -49.19
CA ASP A 253 87.45 0.45 -49.72
C ASP A 253 86.49 0.04 -50.85
N GLY A 254 85.22 0.39 -50.62
CA GLY A 254 84.07 0.00 -51.42
C GLY A 254 82.77 0.28 -50.68
N THR A 255 82.63 1.50 -50.17
CA THR A 255 81.39 2.04 -49.62
C THR A 255 80.30 2.03 -50.71
N ILE A 256 79.18 1.33 -50.49
CA ILE A 256 77.92 1.58 -51.20
C ILE A 256 76.80 1.66 -50.15
N THR A 257 76.48 2.89 -49.81
CA THR A 257 75.20 3.30 -49.22
C THR A 257 74.10 3.11 -50.26
N ILE A 258 72.99 2.50 -49.86
CA ILE A 258 71.72 2.63 -50.56
C ILE A 258 70.71 3.11 -49.52
N ASP A 259 70.41 4.41 -49.59
CA ASP A 259 69.19 5.00 -49.05
C ASP A 259 68.05 4.72 -50.04
N GLU A 260 67.03 4.02 -49.56
CA GLU A 260 65.58 4.30 -49.61
C GLU A 260 64.79 3.09 -49.07
#